data_AF-A0A4R9WPN2-F1
#
_entry.id   AF-A0A4R9WPN2-F1
#
_cell.length_a   1.000
_cell.length_b   1.000
_cell.length_c   1.000
_cell.angle_alpha   90.00
_cell.angle_beta   90.00
_cell.angle_gamma   90.00
#
_symmetry.space_group_name_H-M   'P 1'
#
loop_
_entity.id
_entity.type
_entity.pdbx_description
1 polymer ?
#
loop_
_entity_poly.entity_id
_entity_poly.type
_entity_poly.pdbx_seq_one_letter_code
_entity_poly.pdbx_strand_id
1 'polypeptide(L)'
;TSSGDTIIGARAILDQGLEMADAVFFILDQQGNIVERKDAARAYLRDGYWELQDVKVFKDGNIRSLPTDRVATNLKPEFVQERLARPETIPFYDLP
;
A
#
# COMPACT_ATOMS: atom_id res chain seq x y z
N THR A 1 17.06 -2.78 6.13
CA THR A 1 17.38 -4.22 6.23
C THR A 1 16.51 -4.94 5.21
N SER A 2 17.13 -5.69 4.28
CA SER A 2 16.48 -6.42 3.17
C SER A 2 15.33 -5.67 2.49
N SER A 3 15.64 -4.56 1.81
CA SER A 3 14.69 -3.69 1.12
C SER A 3 14.09 -4.41 -0.09
N GLY A 4 13.04 -5.18 0.15
CA GLY A 4 12.05 -5.54 -0.86
C GLY A 4 11.07 -4.37 -1.07
N ASP A 5 10.49 -4.28 -2.26
CA ASP A 5 9.51 -3.25 -2.57
C ASP A 5 8.12 -3.61 -2.04
N THR A 6 7.28 -2.61 -1.78
CA THR A 6 5.88 -2.82 -1.41
C THR A 6 4.97 -2.06 -2.35
N ILE A 7 4.07 -2.79 -3.02
CA ILE A 7 3.00 -2.20 -3.83
C ILE A 7 1.74 -2.16 -2.96
N ILE A 8 1.10 -1.00 -2.93
CA ILE A 8 -0.07 -0.74 -2.09
C ILE A 8 -1.22 -0.34 -3.01
N GLY A 9 -2.35 -1.03 -2.89
CA GLY A 9 -3.62 -0.65 -3.48
C GLY A 9 -4.68 -0.51 -2.40
N ALA A 10 -5.73 0.26 -2.67
CA ALA A 10 -6.89 0.37 -1.79
C ALA A 10 -8.15 0.62 -2.60
N ARG A 11 -9.31 0.19 -2.08
CA ARG A 11 -10.60 0.53 -2.69
C ARG A 11 -10.90 2.02 -2.57
N ALA A 12 -10.55 2.62 -1.44
CA ALA A 12 -10.69 4.04 -1.22
C ALA A 12 -9.51 4.57 -0.41
N ILE A 13 -9.08 5.79 -0.77
CA ILE A 13 -8.12 6.58 -0.01
C ILE A 13 -8.93 7.69 0.66
N LEU A 14 -8.78 7.80 1.97
CA LEU A 14 -9.55 8.65 2.86
C LEU A 14 -8.59 9.55 3.65
N ASP A 15 -9.15 10.54 4.34
CA ASP A 15 -8.39 11.44 5.22
C ASP A 15 -7.11 11.98 4.58
N GLN A 16 -7.24 12.50 3.35
CA GLN A 16 -6.12 13.05 2.57
C GLN A 16 -4.93 12.10 2.36
N GLY A 17 -5.16 10.79 2.37
CA GLY A 17 -4.11 9.79 2.19
C GLY A 17 -3.59 9.17 3.47
N LEU A 18 -4.09 9.59 4.63
CA LEU A 18 -3.70 9.02 5.93
C LEU A 18 -4.46 7.75 6.27
N GLU A 19 -5.54 7.48 5.56
CA GLU A 19 -6.36 6.30 5.77
C GLU A 19 -6.70 5.62 4.44
N MET A 20 -6.74 4.30 4.45
CA MET A 20 -7.22 3.48 3.33
C MET A 20 -8.29 2.49 3.80
N ALA A 21 -9.29 2.27 2.97
CA ALA A 21 -10.30 1.22 3.15
C ALA A 21 -10.07 0.09 2.14
N ASP A 22 -10.17 -1.15 2.62
CA ASP A 22 -9.87 -2.39 1.88
C ASP A 22 -8.52 -2.30 1.17
N ALA A 23 -7.47 -2.11 1.98
CA ALA A 23 -6.10 -1.98 1.52
C ALA A 23 -5.48 -3.36 1.26
N VAL A 24 -4.71 -3.46 0.18
CA VAL A 24 -3.94 -4.65 -0.20
C VAL A 24 -2.48 -4.25 -0.33
N PHE A 25 -1.61 -4.97 0.37
CA PHE A 25 -0.16 -4.81 0.34
C PHE A 25 0.45 -6.04 -0.30
N PHE A 26 1.23 -5.85 -1.36
CA PHE A 26 2.09 -6.87 -1.94
C PHE A 26 3.54 -6.58 -1.57
N ILE A 27 4.19 -7.51 -0.89
CA ILE A 27 5.61 -7.43 -0.54
C ILE A 27 6.39 -8.23 -1.58
N LEU A 28 7.32 -7.56 -2.23
CA LEU A 28 8.17 -8.14 -3.27
C LEU A 28 9.56 -8.43 -2.69
N ASP A 29 10.18 -9.53 -3.12
CA ASP A 29 11.60 -9.75 -2.89
C ASP A 29 12.47 -8.88 -3.84
N GLN A 30 13.79 -9.02 -3.74
CA GLN A 30 14.74 -8.27 -4.57
C GLN A 30 14.71 -8.67 -6.06
N GLN A 31 14.10 -9.82 -6.38
CA GLN A 31 13.91 -10.31 -7.73
C GLN A 31 12.56 -9.86 -8.31
N GLY A 32 11.75 -9.16 -7.52
CA GLY A 32 10.42 -8.68 -7.90
C GLY A 32 9.31 -9.72 -7.75
N ASN A 33 9.57 -10.87 -7.12
CA ASN A 33 8.53 -11.86 -6.87
C ASN A 33 7.68 -11.45 -5.67
N ILE A 34 6.36 -11.65 -5.76
CA ILE A 34 5.47 -11.46 -4.62
C ILE A 34 5.70 -12.60 -3.62
N VAL A 35 6.24 -12.26 -2.45
CA VAL A 35 6.51 -13.22 -1.37
C VAL A 35 5.47 -13.19 -0.26
N GLU A 36 4.68 -12.12 -0.17
CA GLU A 36 3.64 -11.97 0.83
C GLU A 36 2.56 -10.99 0.36
N ARG A 37 1.29 -11.31 0.63
CA ARG A 37 0.15 -10.41 0.45
C ARG A 37 -0.55 -10.19 1.77
N LYS A 38 -0.91 -8.94 2.08
CA LYS A 38 -1.73 -8.59 3.24
C LYS A 38 -2.97 -7.84 2.79
N ASP A 39 -4.14 -8.36 3.10
CA ASP A 39 -5.42 -7.68 2.91
C ASP A 39 -5.89 -7.15 4.25
N ALA A 40 -6.16 -5.85 4.36
CA ALA A 40 -6.62 -5.21 5.58
C ALA A 40 -7.90 -4.41 5.33
N ALA A 41 -8.87 -4.52 6.24
CA ALA A 41 -10.11 -3.76 6.14
C ALA A 41 -9.84 -2.25 6.26
N ARG A 42 -8.90 -1.87 7.12
CA ARG A 42 -8.42 -0.49 7.29
C ARG A 42 -6.91 -0.46 7.39
N ALA A 43 -6.32 0.59 6.84
CA ALA A 43 -4.91 0.89 7.04
C ALA A 43 -4.72 2.39 7.33
N TYR A 44 -3.89 2.70 8.32
CA TYR A 44 -3.62 4.05 8.76
C TYR A 44 -2.14 4.38 8.63
N LEU A 45 -1.81 5.50 8.00
CA LEU A 45 -0.43 5.97 7.93
C LEU A 45 -0.04 6.56 9.29
N ARG A 46 1.00 5.98 9.88
CA ARG A 46 1.68 6.46 11.08
C ARG A 46 3.10 6.87 10.72
N ASP A 47 3.80 7.45 11.68
CA ASP A 47 5.21 7.81 11.48
C ASP A 47 6.06 6.55 11.23
N GLY A 48 6.50 6.37 9.98
CA GLY A 48 7.37 5.27 9.54
C GLY A 48 6.68 3.93 9.21
N TYR A 49 5.36 3.80 9.33
CA TYR A 49 4.65 2.56 9.02
C TYR A 49 3.16 2.75 8.73
N TRP A 50 2.59 1.80 8.00
CA TRP A 50 1.14 1.57 7.95
C TRP A 50 0.74 0.67 9.11
N GLU A 51 -0.28 1.08 9.85
CA GLU A 51 -1.00 0.27 10.83
C GLU A 51 -2.21 -0.37 10.15
N LEU A 52 -2.24 -1.70 10.11
CA LEU A 52 -3.27 -2.48 9.43
C LEU A 52 -4.24 -3.06 10.47
N GLN A 53 -5.53 -3.08 10.16
CA GLN A 53 -6.58 -3.67 11.00
C GLN A 53 -7.38 -4.72 10.21
N ASP A 54 -7.80 -5.77 10.92
CA ASP A 54 -8.53 -6.94 10.38
C ASP A 54 -7.83 -7.54 9.15
N VAL A 55 -6.63 -8.07 9.40
CA VAL A 55 -5.67 -8.44 8.36
C VAL A 55 -5.76 -9.92 8.01
N LYS A 56 -5.78 -10.24 6.71
CA LYS A 56 -5.48 -11.58 6.19
C LYS A 56 -4.11 -11.57 5.53
N VAL A 57 -3.20 -12.37 6.05
CA VAL A 57 -1.84 -12.54 5.53
C VAL A 57 -1.78 -13.82 4.71
N PHE A 58 -1.33 -13.71 3.46
CA PHE A 58 -1.09 -14.80 2.53
C PHE A 58 0.41 -14.92 2.32
N LYS A 59 0.98 -16.06 2.72
CA LYS A 59 2.43 -16.33 2.62
C LYS A 59 2.68 -17.82 2.47
N ASP A 60 3.49 -18.22 1.49
CA ASP A 60 3.87 -19.61 1.25
C ASP A 60 2.68 -20.58 1.21
N GLY A 61 1.59 -20.16 0.55
CA GLY A 61 0.34 -20.94 0.45
C GLY A 61 -0.51 -21.00 1.74
N ASN A 62 -0.07 -20.38 2.83
CA ASN A 62 -0.80 -20.31 4.09
C ASN A 62 -1.55 -18.98 4.23
N ILE A 63 -2.69 -19.05 4.92
CA ILE A 63 -3.51 -17.88 5.25
C ILE A 63 -3.61 -17.76 6.76
N ARG A 64 -3.34 -16.58 7.29
CA ARG A 64 -3.50 -16.27 8.71
C ARG A 64 -4.27 -14.97 8.88
N SER A 65 -5.26 -14.98 9.75
CA SER A 65 -5.95 -13.77 10.19
C SER A 65 -5.27 -13.18 11.42
N LEU A 66 -5.07 -11.86 11.41
CA LEU A 66 -4.54 -11.10 12.52
C LEU A 66 -5.46 -9.90 12.79
N PRO A 67 -5.73 -9.55 14.06
CA PRO A 67 -6.49 -8.35 14.37
C PRO A 67 -5.74 -7.09 13.92
N THR A 68 -4.40 -7.09 14.03
CA THR A 68 -3.55 -5.98 13.60
C THR A 68 -2.23 -6.47 13.01
N ASP A 69 -1.63 -5.65 12.16
CA ASP A 69 -0.28 -5.86 11.61
C ASP A 69 0.36 -4.51 11.25
N ARG A 70 1.66 -4.51 10.91
CA ARG A 70 2.39 -3.30 10.52
C ARG A 70 3.25 -3.54 9.28
N VAL A 71 3.27 -2.55 8.39
CA VAL A 71 4.17 -2.52 7.21
C VAL A 71 4.99 -1.24 7.24
N ALA A 72 6.31 -1.37 7.35
CA ALA A 72 7.21 -0.22 7.36
C ALA A 72 7.11 0.58 6.06
N THR A 73 7.17 1.90 6.14
CA THR A 73 7.16 2.77 4.97
C THR A 73 7.97 4.04 5.23
N ASN A 74 8.57 4.57 4.17
CA ASN A 74 9.22 5.89 4.21
C ASN A 74 8.26 7.01 3.76
N LEU A 75 7.00 6.68 3.46
CA LEU A 75 5.97 7.69 3.19
C LEU A 75 5.70 8.46 4.48
N LYS A 76 5.85 9.78 4.43
CA LYS A 76 5.33 10.63 5.48
C LYS A 76 3.93 11.12 5.12
N PRO A 77 3.04 11.33 6.10
CA PRO A 77 1.73 11.95 5.94
C PRO A 77 1.70 13.11 4.92
N GLU A 78 2.66 14.03 5.05
CA GLU A 78 2.81 15.21 4.21
C GLU A 78 3.12 14.92 2.73
N PHE A 79 3.68 13.76 2.39
CA PHE A 79 4.06 13.39 1.01
C PHE A 79 3.00 12.60 0.25
N VAL A 80 1.93 12.14 0.91
CA VAL A 80 0.84 11.41 0.23
C VAL A 80 0.06 12.34 -0.71
N GLN A 81 -0.05 13.62 -0.34
CA GLN A 81 -0.75 14.64 -1.14
C GLN A 81 -0.10 14.90 -2.51
N GLU A 82 1.23 14.96 -2.60
CA GLU A 82 1.92 15.27 -3.87
C GLU A 82 1.86 14.15 -4.91
N ARG A 83 1.82 12.88 -4.47
CA ARG A 83 1.83 11.72 -5.39
C ARG A 83 0.46 11.36 -5.96
N LEU A 84 -0.63 11.64 -5.25
CA LEU A 84 -1.99 11.41 -5.74
C LEU A 84 -2.49 12.53 -6.68
N ALA A 85 -1.89 13.72 -6.60
CA ALA A 85 -2.26 14.88 -7.41
C ALA A 85 -1.63 14.91 -8.82
N ARG A 86 -0.80 13.92 -9.19
CA ARG A 86 -0.21 13.83 -10.53
C ARG A 86 -0.74 12.62 -11.30
N PRO A 87 -1.99 12.65 -11.80
CA PRO A 87 -2.30 11.86 -12.97
C PRO A 87 -1.47 12.44 -14.12
N GLU A 88 -0.51 11.69 -14.65
CA GLU A 88 0.06 12.03 -15.96
C GLU A 88 -1.05 11.83 -17.01
N THR A 89 -1.91 12.84 -17.17
CA THR A 89 -2.87 12.90 -18.25
C THR A 89 -2.08 13.16 -19.52
N ILE A 90 -1.77 12.11 -20.28
CA ILE A 90 -1.35 12.27 -21.67
C ILE A 90 -2.52 12.95 -22.40
N PRO A 91 -2.37 14.19 -22.91
CA PRO A 91 -3.43 14.82 -23.67
C PRO A 91 -3.62 14.02 -24.96
N PHE A 92 -4.77 13.37 -25.11
CA PHE A 92 -5.23 12.89 -26.40
C PHE A 92 -5.70 14.11 -27.20
N TYR A 93 -4.80 14.82 -27.85
CA TYR A 93 -5.02 15.52 -29.12
C TYR A 93 -3.72 16.22 -29.49
N ASP A 94 -3.02 15.65 -30.46
CA ASP A 94 -2.30 16.40 -31.50
C ASP A 94 -1.79 15.39 -32.52
N LEU A 95 -2.68 14.97 -33.41
CA LEU A 95 -2.28 14.47 -34.72
C LEU A 95 -2.71 15.53 -35.75
N PRO A 96 -1.75 16.15 -36.48
CA PRO A 96 -2.05 17.13 -37.53
C PRO A 96 -2.76 16.50 -38.74
#